data_AF-A0A3B0XZJ3-F1
#
_entry.id   AF-A0A3B0XZJ3-F1
#
_cell.length_a   1.000
_cell.length_b   1.000
_cell.length_c   1.000
_cell.angle_alpha   90.00
_cell.angle_beta   90.00
_cell.angle_gamma   90.00
#
_symmetry.space_group_name_H-M   'P 1'
#
loop_
_entity.id
_entity.type
_entity.pdbx_description
1 polymer ?
#
loop_
_entity_poly.entity_id
_entity_poly.type
_entity_poly.pdbx_seq_one_letter_code
_entity_poly.pdbx_strand_id
1 'polypeptide(L)'
;MSWDRFHYLCRTCSQRNTAETDFSDVLSTAEAQKSIELYGEQIIKKSVSDEILSALKQSKDTALIDKSMLVYAHVNFAKSIDEPAKFKRVVVYLWFLAAVYIYMSSIHALFVMPGFLSMFENTDVAVPSLFMWYVNYSSYLTGIIVVALLLILFISYQLRAISGYKLPGLSGVYYRWLMPAGIKKSFSSIIEIITYPVMDLIEDKYQKAGVISAHLADAEKSGLNLAVEIESLLRVEAFVLNKKIERFMIAMMSVVSVIIVGSIVLFLMSAYSPLFIMGEGL
;
A
#
# COMPACT_ATOMS: atom_id res chain seq x y z
N MET A 1 -8.95 -8.42 5.03
CA MET A 1 -9.46 -8.70 6.39
C MET A 1 -10.97 -8.70 6.29
N SER A 2 -11.65 -9.67 6.88
CA SER A 2 -13.10 -9.62 7.06
C SER A 2 -13.39 -8.83 8.33
N TRP A 3 -13.40 -7.49 8.24
CA TRP A 3 -13.96 -6.67 9.32
C TRP A 3 -15.39 -7.13 9.67
N ASP A 4 -16.10 -7.68 8.69
CA ASP A 4 -17.41 -8.32 8.87
C ASP A 4 -17.41 -9.45 9.92
N ARG A 5 -16.40 -10.33 9.90
CA ARG A 5 -16.24 -11.41 10.89
C ARG A 5 -15.91 -10.85 12.27
N PHE A 6 -15.04 -9.85 12.34
CA PHE A 6 -14.74 -9.14 13.58
C PHE A 6 -15.98 -8.47 14.16
N HIS A 7 -16.74 -7.72 13.36
CA HIS A 7 -17.99 -7.07 13.80
C HIS A 7 -19.06 -8.07 14.22
N TYR A 8 -19.15 -9.22 13.54
CA TYR A 8 -20.05 -10.31 13.98
C TYR A 8 -19.66 -10.83 15.37
N LEU A 9 -18.37 -11.08 15.61
CA LEU A 9 -17.88 -11.48 16.91
C LEU A 9 -18.18 -10.42 17.98
N CYS A 10 -17.92 -9.14 17.70
CA CYS A 10 -18.22 -8.06 18.63
C CYS A 10 -19.72 -7.97 18.95
N ARG A 11 -20.60 -8.07 17.94
CA ARG A 11 -22.06 -8.11 18.15
C ARG A 11 -22.48 -9.29 19.02
N THR A 12 -21.98 -10.49 18.72
CA THR A 12 -22.30 -11.71 19.46
C THR A 12 -21.82 -11.63 20.91
N CYS A 13 -20.58 -11.18 21.13
CA CYS A 13 -20.03 -11.02 22.47
C CYS A 13 -20.67 -9.85 23.25
N SER A 14 -21.14 -8.80 22.58
CA SER A 14 -21.82 -7.66 23.23
C SER A 14 -23.21 -8.01 23.78
N GLN A 15 -23.83 -9.08 23.26
CA GLN A 15 -25.14 -9.56 23.71
C GLN A 15 -25.05 -10.48 24.95
N ARG A 16 -23.85 -10.69 25.50
CA ARG A 16 -23.65 -11.51 26.70
C ARG A 16 -24.33 -10.89 27.92
N ASN A 17 -24.85 -11.73 28.81
CA ASN A 17 -25.16 -11.31 30.17
C ASN A 17 -23.83 -11.22 30.95
N THR A 18 -23.49 -10.02 31.39
CA THR A 18 -22.18 -9.63 31.93
C THR A 18 -21.84 -10.21 33.31
N ALA A 19 -22.74 -11.00 33.90
CA ALA A 19 -22.65 -11.38 35.31
C ALA A 19 -21.81 -12.63 35.61
N GLU A 20 -21.60 -13.58 34.68
CA GLU A 20 -21.07 -14.93 35.07
C GLU A 20 -20.07 -15.61 34.11
N THR A 21 -19.73 -15.04 32.96
CA THR A 21 -18.87 -15.74 31.96
C THR A 21 -17.63 -14.96 31.58
N ASP A 22 -16.46 -15.61 31.65
CA ASP A 22 -15.19 -15.09 31.16
C ASP A 22 -15.30 -14.74 29.66
N PHE A 23 -14.77 -13.58 29.27
CA PHE A 23 -14.78 -13.10 27.90
C PHE A 23 -14.06 -14.07 26.95
N SER A 24 -13.00 -14.72 27.42
CA SER A 24 -12.25 -15.72 26.65
C SER A 24 -13.14 -16.90 26.23
N ASP A 25 -13.99 -17.37 27.13
CA ASP A 25 -14.89 -18.51 26.91
C ASP A 25 -16.04 -18.14 25.96
N VAL A 26 -16.59 -16.93 26.10
CA VAL A 26 -17.63 -16.43 25.18
C VAL A 26 -17.09 -16.29 23.77
N LEU A 27 -15.89 -15.72 23.62
CA LEU A 27 -15.27 -15.50 22.32
C LEU A 27 -14.87 -16.82 21.65
N SER A 28 -14.31 -17.77 22.38
CA SER A 28 -14.00 -19.11 21.83
C SER A 28 -15.27 -19.86 21.39
N THR A 29 -16.36 -19.72 22.15
CA THR A 29 -17.67 -20.29 21.76
C THR A 29 -18.19 -19.64 20.49
N ALA A 30 -18.10 -18.31 20.36
CA ALA A 30 -18.52 -17.60 19.15
C ALA A 30 -17.64 -17.95 17.94
N GLU A 31 -16.34 -18.13 18.13
CA GLU A 31 -15.39 -18.56 17.09
C GLU A 31 -15.67 -20.00 16.59
N ALA A 32 -16.20 -20.88 17.46
CA ALA A 32 -16.54 -22.26 17.16
C ALA A 32 -17.89 -22.44 16.43
N GLN A 33 -18.73 -21.39 16.37
CA GLN A 33 -20.02 -21.47 15.68
C GLN A 33 -19.83 -21.60 14.16
N LYS A 34 -20.49 -22.58 13.55
CA LYS A 34 -20.44 -22.79 12.08
C LYS A 34 -20.94 -21.56 11.29
N SER A 35 -21.85 -20.77 11.86
CA SER A 35 -22.37 -19.53 11.24
C SER A 35 -21.30 -18.47 11.01
N ILE A 36 -20.17 -18.53 11.70
CA ILE A 36 -19.09 -17.55 11.55
C ILE A 36 -18.47 -17.57 10.14
N GLU A 37 -18.56 -18.70 9.44
CA GLU A 37 -18.07 -18.87 8.06
C GLU A 37 -18.83 -17.98 7.07
N LEU A 38 -20.08 -17.59 7.40
CA LEU A 38 -20.90 -16.71 6.57
C LEU A 38 -20.41 -15.25 6.59
N TYR A 39 -19.59 -14.87 7.57
CA TYR A 39 -19.12 -13.49 7.77
C TYR A 39 -17.68 -13.27 7.25
N GLY A 40 -17.18 -14.21 6.43
CA GLY A 40 -15.93 -14.06 5.68
C GLY A 40 -14.77 -14.91 6.21
N GLU A 41 -13.59 -14.65 5.64
CA GLU A 41 -12.35 -15.38 5.94
C GLU A 41 -11.97 -15.32 7.43
N GLN A 42 -11.11 -16.24 7.87
CA GLN A 42 -10.59 -16.22 9.23
C GLN A 42 -9.80 -14.94 9.51
N ILE A 43 -9.85 -14.49 10.77
CA ILE A 43 -9.06 -13.35 11.22
C ILE A 43 -7.58 -13.73 11.10
N ILE A 44 -6.83 -12.89 10.38
CA ILE A 44 -5.40 -13.09 10.16
C ILE A 44 -4.66 -12.83 11.47
N LYS A 45 -3.71 -13.67 11.86
CA LYS A 45 -2.89 -13.45 13.07
C LYS A 45 -2.06 -12.17 12.95
N LYS A 46 -1.84 -11.46 14.06
CA LYS A 46 -1.12 -10.15 14.13
C LYS A 46 -1.77 -9.05 13.30
N SER A 47 -3.07 -9.17 13.06
CA SER A 47 -3.89 -8.16 12.40
C SER A 47 -4.46 -7.19 13.44
N VAL A 48 -4.89 -5.98 13.05
CA VAL A 48 -5.48 -5.02 14.01
C VAL A 48 -6.64 -5.67 14.79
N SER A 49 -7.54 -6.35 14.08
CA SER A 49 -8.66 -7.09 14.66
C SER A 49 -8.21 -8.20 15.62
N ASP A 50 -7.14 -8.93 15.29
CA ASP A 50 -6.58 -9.99 16.14
C ASP A 50 -5.94 -9.41 17.41
N GLU A 51 -5.24 -8.28 17.28
CA GLU A 51 -4.60 -7.61 18.41
C GLU A 51 -5.62 -6.98 19.35
N ILE A 52 -6.69 -6.37 18.82
CA ILE A 52 -7.81 -5.88 19.63
C ILE A 52 -8.46 -7.03 20.40
N LEU A 53 -8.80 -8.13 19.72
CA LEU A 53 -9.40 -9.30 20.39
C LEU A 53 -8.46 -9.91 21.42
N SER A 54 -7.17 -10.02 21.11
CA SER A 54 -6.17 -10.55 22.03
C SER A 54 -5.97 -9.67 23.26
N ALA A 55 -5.96 -8.35 23.08
CA ALA A 55 -5.87 -7.39 24.19
C ALA A 55 -7.09 -7.49 25.10
N LEU A 56 -8.29 -7.61 24.53
CA LEU A 56 -9.53 -7.79 25.27
C LEU A 56 -9.59 -9.14 26.01
N LYS A 57 -9.08 -10.23 25.39
CA LYS A 57 -8.95 -11.55 26.05
C LYS A 57 -8.05 -11.50 27.30
N GLN A 58 -7.10 -10.58 27.35
CA GLN A 58 -6.15 -10.44 28.46
C GLN A 58 -6.60 -9.43 29.52
N SER A 59 -7.60 -8.59 29.22
CA SER A 59 -8.10 -7.59 30.14
C SER A 59 -8.96 -8.22 31.23
N LYS A 60 -8.85 -7.69 32.45
CA LYS A 60 -9.73 -8.03 33.59
C LYS A 60 -10.85 -7.01 33.80
N ASP A 61 -10.81 -5.89 33.07
CA ASP A 61 -11.82 -4.84 33.17
C ASP A 61 -13.02 -5.19 32.29
N THR A 62 -14.06 -5.73 32.92
CA THR A 62 -15.31 -6.11 32.24
C THR A 62 -16.04 -4.90 31.65
N ALA A 63 -16.02 -3.75 32.33
CA ALA A 63 -16.68 -2.53 31.86
C ALA A 63 -16.01 -1.99 30.58
N LEU A 64 -14.68 -2.01 30.53
CA LEU A 64 -13.93 -1.65 29.32
C LEU A 64 -14.22 -2.62 28.18
N ILE A 65 -14.27 -3.92 28.46
CA ILE A 65 -14.58 -4.95 27.45
C ILE A 65 -15.97 -4.71 26.85
N ASP A 66 -16.98 -4.54 27.69
CA ASP A 66 -18.37 -4.39 27.23
C ASP A 66 -18.56 -3.09 26.44
N LYS A 67 -17.99 -1.98 26.94
CA LYS A 67 -17.98 -0.70 26.22
C LYS A 67 -17.30 -0.85 24.86
N SER A 68 -16.13 -1.47 24.80
CA SER A 68 -15.37 -1.67 23.56
C SER A 68 -16.15 -2.53 22.56
N MET A 69 -16.74 -3.64 23.02
CA MET A 69 -17.53 -4.53 22.16
C MET A 69 -18.76 -3.83 21.61
N LEU A 70 -19.46 -3.02 22.42
CA LEU A 70 -20.60 -2.25 21.97
C LEU A 70 -20.19 -1.25 20.90
N VAL A 71 -19.08 -0.52 21.09
CA VAL A 71 -18.55 0.42 20.09
C VAL A 71 -18.22 -0.32 18.79
N TYR A 72 -17.39 -1.37 18.84
CA TYR A 72 -17.01 -2.13 17.66
C TYR A 72 -18.17 -2.87 16.99
N ALA A 73 -19.24 -3.21 17.72
CA ALA A 73 -20.45 -3.81 17.15
C ALA A 73 -21.23 -2.83 16.25
N HIS A 74 -21.13 -1.53 16.50
CA HIS A 74 -21.90 -0.49 15.81
C HIS A 74 -21.08 0.31 14.79
N VAL A 75 -19.76 0.36 14.92
CA VAL A 75 -18.90 1.00 13.92
C VAL A 75 -18.94 0.18 12.62
N ASN A 76 -19.14 0.84 11.48
CA ASN A 76 -19.06 0.18 10.17
C ASN A 76 -17.71 0.46 9.49
N PHE A 77 -16.73 -0.43 9.72
CA PHE A 77 -15.43 -0.32 9.07
C PHE A 77 -15.51 -0.64 7.56
N ALA A 78 -16.38 -1.57 7.15
CA ALA A 78 -16.50 -2.02 5.76
C ALA A 78 -16.89 -0.89 4.79
N LYS A 79 -17.82 -0.02 5.19
CA LYS A 79 -18.31 1.10 4.34
C LYS A 79 -17.34 2.29 4.28
N SER A 80 -16.42 2.39 5.22
CA SER A 80 -15.49 3.52 5.35
C SER A 80 -14.15 3.25 4.66
N ILE A 81 -13.95 2.02 4.16
CA ILE A 81 -12.68 1.48 3.68
C ILE A 81 -12.85 0.96 2.24
N ASP A 82 -13.10 1.87 1.30
CA ASP A 82 -13.08 1.52 -0.12
C ASP A 82 -11.65 1.59 -0.68
N GLU A 83 -11.25 0.53 -1.41
CA GLU A 83 -10.01 0.51 -2.18
C GLU A 83 -10.09 1.57 -3.30
N PRO A 84 -9.13 2.49 -3.43
CA PRO A 84 -9.22 3.54 -4.44
C PRO A 84 -9.17 2.93 -5.84
N ALA A 85 -10.27 3.03 -6.61
CA ALA A 85 -10.40 2.44 -7.95
C ALA A 85 -9.29 2.87 -8.93
N LYS A 86 -8.72 4.06 -8.73
CA LYS A 86 -7.61 4.59 -9.54
C LYS A 86 -6.30 3.83 -9.33
N PHE A 87 -6.11 3.18 -8.18
CA PHE A 87 -4.91 2.40 -7.88
C PHE A 87 -4.72 1.23 -8.85
N LYS A 88 -5.79 0.47 -9.13
CA LYS A 88 -5.76 -0.65 -10.09
C LYS A 88 -5.33 -0.19 -11.48
N ARG A 89 -5.84 0.96 -11.92
CA ARG A 89 -5.52 1.54 -13.23
C ARG A 89 -4.04 1.89 -13.36
N VAL A 90 -3.47 2.54 -12.33
CA VAL A 90 -2.06 2.93 -12.33
C VAL A 90 -1.12 1.73 -12.41
N VAL A 91 -1.39 0.67 -11.64
CA VAL A 91 -0.56 -0.55 -11.66
C VAL A 91 -0.58 -1.22 -13.03
N VAL A 92 -1.75 -1.30 -13.66
CA VAL A 92 -1.90 -1.87 -15.01
C VAL A 92 -1.10 -1.08 -16.04
N TYR A 93 -1.16 0.25 -16.00
CA TYR A 93 -0.37 1.09 -16.90
C TYR A 93 1.13 0.91 -16.70
N LEU A 94 1.59 0.83 -15.45
CA LEU A 94 3.01 0.68 -15.13
C LEU A 94 3.55 -0.67 -15.62
N TRP A 95 2.76 -1.73 -15.47
CA TRP A 95 3.13 -3.06 -15.95
C TRP A 95 3.17 -3.11 -17.48
N PHE A 96 2.17 -2.53 -18.15
CA PHE A 96 2.14 -2.42 -19.61
C PHE A 96 3.34 -1.63 -20.15
N LEU A 97 3.64 -0.49 -19.54
CA LEU A 97 4.76 0.36 -19.91
C LEU A 97 6.10 -0.36 -19.74
N ALA A 98 6.27 -1.10 -18.64
CA ALA A 98 7.46 -1.91 -18.41
C ALA A 98 7.61 -3.02 -19.47
N ALA A 99 6.52 -3.71 -19.81
CA ALA A 99 6.53 -4.76 -20.83
C ALA A 99 6.92 -4.20 -22.21
N VAL A 100 6.34 -3.07 -22.63
CA VAL A 100 6.66 -2.42 -23.90
C VAL A 100 8.12 -1.94 -23.93
N TYR A 101 8.62 -1.35 -22.83
CA TYR A 101 10.00 -0.90 -22.74
C TYR A 101 11.00 -2.06 -22.86
N ILE A 102 10.77 -3.16 -22.13
CA ILE A 102 11.62 -4.36 -22.19
C ILE A 102 11.60 -4.95 -23.60
N TYR A 103 10.43 -5.02 -24.23
CA TYR A 103 10.28 -5.53 -25.59
C TYR A 103 11.08 -4.69 -26.60
N MET A 104 10.90 -3.36 -26.59
CA MET A 104 11.64 -2.44 -27.47
C MET A 104 13.14 -2.49 -27.23
N SER A 105 13.57 -2.50 -25.96
CA SER A 105 14.98 -2.60 -25.59
C SER A 105 15.60 -3.93 -26.06
N SER A 106 14.84 -5.02 -26.02
CA SER A 106 15.30 -6.35 -26.45
C SER A 106 15.48 -6.42 -27.96
N ILE A 107 14.53 -5.87 -28.74
CA ILE A 107 14.67 -5.80 -30.21
C ILE A 107 15.94 -5.04 -30.57
N HIS A 108 16.17 -3.89 -29.92
CA HIS A 108 17.33 -3.09 -30.25
C HIS A 108 18.64 -3.79 -29.92
N ALA A 109 18.76 -4.36 -28.72
CA ALA A 109 19.99 -5.02 -28.28
C ALA A 109 20.32 -6.25 -29.13
N LEU A 110 19.31 -7.02 -29.53
CA LEU A 110 19.50 -8.31 -30.22
C LEU A 110 19.59 -8.19 -31.75
N PHE A 111 18.94 -7.20 -32.36
CA PHE A 111 18.84 -7.09 -33.82
C PHE A 111 19.46 -5.82 -34.38
N VAL A 112 19.12 -4.65 -33.81
CA VAL A 112 19.52 -3.36 -34.38
C VAL A 112 21.00 -3.10 -34.16
N MET A 113 21.48 -3.27 -32.93
CA MET A 113 22.85 -3.01 -32.55
C MET A 113 23.89 -3.89 -33.28
N PRO A 114 23.75 -5.24 -33.32
CA PRO A 114 24.67 -6.07 -34.09
C PRO A 114 24.58 -5.82 -35.61
N GLY A 115 23.38 -5.47 -36.12
CA GLY A 115 23.20 -5.10 -37.52
C GLY A 115 24.06 -3.90 -37.92
N PHE A 116 23.98 -2.80 -37.16
CA PHE A 116 24.80 -1.61 -37.42
C PHE A 116 26.29 -1.87 -37.23
N LEU A 117 26.71 -2.57 -36.17
CA LEU A 117 28.13 -2.90 -35.95
C LEU A 117 28.72 -3.66 -37.14
N SER A 118 28.01 -4.70 -37.63
CA SER A 118 28.47 -5.45 -38.80
C SER A 118 28.52 -4.60 -40.07
N MET A 119 27.63 -3.63 -40.24
CA MET A 119 27.70 -2.71 -41.39
C MET A 119 28.92 -1.80 -41.34
N PHE A 120 29.23 -1.20 -40.19
CA PHE A 120 30.43 -0.34 -40.04
C PHE A 120 31.73 -1.13 -40.19
N GLU A 121 31.80 -2.34 -39.64
CA GLU A 121 32.95 -3.24 -39.84
C GLU A 121 33.18 -3.55 -41.32
N ASN A 122 32.11 -3.72 -42.11
CA ASN A 122 32.20 -4.01 -43.54
C ASN A 122 32.47 -2.79 -44.42
N THR A 123 32.24 -1.56 -43.94
CA THR A 123 32.43 -0.33 -44.72
C THR A 123 33.70 0.45 -44.36
N ASP A 124 34.48 0.01 -43.37
CA ASP A 124 35.72 0.66 -42.90
C ASP A 124 35.52 2.13 -42.46
N VAL A 125 34.26 2.53 -42.21
CA VAL A 125 33.88 3.86 -41.72
C VAL A 125 33.97 3.86 -40.20
N ALA A 126 34.57 4.91 -39.64
CA ALA A 126 34.68 5.08 -38.20
C ALA A 126 33.28 5.15 -37.55
N VAL A 127 33.05 4.29 -36.55
CA VAL A 127 31.77 4.23 -35.82
C VAL A 127 31.58 5.53 -35.02
N PRO A 128 30.39 6.17 -35.08
CA PRO A 128 30.11 7.36 -34.29
C PRO A 128 30.30 7.14 -32.78
N SER A 129 30.92 8.12 -32.11
CA SER A 129 31.24 8.07 -30.68
C SER A 129 29.99 7.95 -29.78
N LEU A 130 28.89 8.62 -30.15
CA LEU A 130 27.60 8.51 -29.46
C LEU A 130 26.98 7.11 -29.56
N PHE A 131 27.12 6.46 -30.72
CA PHE A 131 26.64 5.09 -30.91
C PHE A 131 27.49 4.09 -30.11
N MET A 132 28.82 4.23 -30.11
CA MET A 132 29.71 3.39 -29.29
C MET A 132 29.47 3.57 -27.79
N TRP A 133 29.19 4.79 -27.34
CA TRP A 133 28.80 5.04 -25.95
C TRP A 133 27.51 4.30 -25.61
N TYR A 134 26.48 4.40 -26.46
CA TYR A 134 25.22 3.70 -26.25
C TYR A 134 25.39 2.18 -26.26
N VAL A 135 26.16 1.64 -27.20
CA VAL A 135 26.54 0.22 -27.26
C VAL A 135 27.11 -0.27 -25.93
N ASN A 136 28.08 0.45 -25.38
CA ASN A 136 28.77 0.05 -24.15
C ASN A 136 27.91 0.22 -22.89
N TYR A 137 27.02 1.21 -22.85
CA TYR A 137 26.27 1.57 -21.63
C TYR A 137 24.77 1.24 -21.67
N SER A 138 24.22 0.79 -22.80
CA SER A 138 22.78 0.51 -22.97
C SER A 138 22.26 -0.53 -21.99
N SER A 139 23.02 -1.59 -21.72
CA SER A 139 22.63 -2.64 -20.75
C SER A 139 22.47 -2.09 -19.33
N TYR A 140 23.38 -1.21 -18.91
CA TYR A 140 23.29 -0.52 -17.62
C TYR A 140 22.09 0.44 -17.57
N LEU A 141 21.84 1.19 -18.64
CA LEU A 141 20.74 2.14 -18.74
C LEU A 141 19.38 1.42 -18.69
N THR A 142 19.21 0.35 -19.48
CA THR A 142 18.02 -0.52 -19.42
C THR A 142 17.88 -1.15 -18.04
N GLY A 143 18.97 -1.63 -17.45
CA GLY A 143 18.97 -2.20 -16.10
C GLY A 143 18.47 -1.22 -15.04
N ILE A 144 18.96 0.02 -15.05
CA ILE A 144 18.52 1.08 -14.13
C ILE A 144 17.02 1.35 -14.29
N ILE A 145 16.52 1.44 -15.53
CA ILE A 145 15.11 1.71 -15.81
C ILE A 145 14.22 0.55 -15.36
N VAL A 146 14.63 -0.70 -15.62
CA VAL A 146 13.90 -1.89 -15.16
C VAL A 146 13.87 -1.95 -13.63
N VAL A 147 14.99 -1.69 -12.96
CA VAL A 147 15.05 -1.63 -11.48
C VAL A 147 14.14 -0.54 -10.94
N ALA A 148 14.13 0.66 -11.56
CA ALA A 148 13.24 1.75 -11.16
C ALA A 148 11.75 1.38 -11.33
N LEU A 149 11.39 0.74 -12.45
CA LEU A 149 10.03 0.25 -12.69
C LEU A 149 9.60 -0.83 -11.69
N LEU A 150 10.48 -1.79 -11.39
CA LEU A 150 10.23 -2.84 -10.39
C LEU A 150 10.08 -2.25 -8.97
N LEU A 151 10.91 -1.27 -8.61
CA LEU A 151 10.79 -0.55 -7.34
C LEU A 151 9.42 0.12 -7.22
N ILE A 152 8.93 0.75 -8.28
CA ILE A 152 7.64 1.44 -8.25
C ILE A 152 6.48 0.45 -8.21
N LEU A 153 6.56 -0.66 -8.95
CA LEU A 153 5.60 -1.76 -8.83
C LEU A 153 5.56 -2.32 -7.40
N PHE A 154 6.73 -2.51 -6.78
CA PHE A 154 6.84 -2.98 -5.41
C PHE A 154 6.23 -1.98 -4.40
N ILE A 155 6.54 -0.69 -4.54
CA ILE A 155 5.96 0.40 -3.74
C ILE A 155 4.44 0.40 -3.87
N SER A 156 3.94 0.29 -5.10
CA SER A 156 2.51 0.24 -5.39
C SER A 156 1.88 -0.95 -4.65
N TYR A 157 2.45 -2.14 -4.80
CA TYR A 157 1.95 -3.34 -4.14
C TYR A 157 1.88 -3.17 -2.62
N GLN A 158 2.90 -2.56 -2.00
CA GLN A 158 2.88 -2.30 -0.55
C GLN A 158 1.84 -1.25 -0.14
N LEU A 159 1.65 -0.19 -0.94
CA LEU A 159 0.59 0.78 -0.74
C LEU A 159 -0.80 0.11 -0.80
N ARG A 160 -0.97 -0.90 -1.66
CA ARG A 160 -2.18 -1.72 -1.72
C ARG A 160 -2.42 -2.53 -0.46
N ALA A 161 -1.36 -3.13 0.08
CA ALA A 161 -1.44 -3.88 1.33
C ALA A 161 -1.88 -2.98 2.50
N ILE A 162 -1.40 -1.73 2.50
CA ILE A 162 -1.74 -0.71 3.48
C ILE A 162 -3.17 -0.18 3.30
N SER A 163 -3.66 0.01 2.06
CA SER A 163 -5.07 0.32 1.81
C SER A 163 -6.02 -0.83 2.18
N GLY A 164 -5.52 -2.06 2.16
CA GLY A 164 -6.24 -3.22 2.71
C GLY A 164 -6.11 -3.38 4.24
N TYR A 165 -5.48 -2.40 4.92
CA TYR A 165 -5.15 -2.36 6.35
C TYR A 165 -4.51 -3.65 6.91
N LYS A 166 -3.95 -4.49 6.03
CA LYS A 166 -3.13 -5.63 6.43
C LYS A 166 -1.83 -5.02 6.94
N LEU A 167 -1.76 -4.71 8.24
CA LEU A 167 -0.55 -4.21 8.92
C LEU A 167 0.65 -5.06 8.48
N PRO A 168 1.50 -4.60 7.55
CA PRO A 168 2.82 -5.17 7.47
C PRO A 168 3.50 -4.60 8.71
N GLY A 169 4.00 -5.45 9.61
CA GLY A 169 4.60 -5.02 10.87
C GLY A 169 5.33 -3.69 10.70
N LEU A 170 4.85 -2.66 11.43
CA LEU A 170 5.29 -1.26 11.40
C LEU A 170 6.81 -1.07 11.67
N SER A 171 7.52 -2.18 11.86
CA SER A 171 8.96 -2.31 12.10
C SER A 171 9.79 -2.61 10.84
N GLY A 172 9.19 -2.83 9.67
CA GLY A 172 9.95 -3.08 8.44
C GLY A 172 10.78 -1.85 8.01
N VAL A 173 12.09 -2.03 7.79
CA VAL A 173 13.01 -0.98 7.30
C VAL A 173 12.46 -0.26 6.06
N TYR A 174 11.73 -0.99 5.21
CA TYR A 174 11.06 -0.48 4.01
C TYR A 174 9.96 0.54 4.32
N TYR A 175 9.12 0.30 5.34
CA TYR A 175 8.10 1.28 5.75
C TYR A 175 8.78 2.58 6.16
N ARG A 176 9.90 2.49 6.90
CA ARG A 176 10.63 3.66 7.39
C ARG A 176 11.28 4.48 6.27
N TRP A 177 11.85 3.86 5.25
CA TRP A 177 12.57 4.59 4.19
C TRP A 177 11.70 4.97 2.99
N LEU A 178 10.79 4.09 2.56
CA LEU A 178 10.15 4.18 1.24
C LEU A 178 8.84 4.97 1.25
N MET A 179 8.14 5.01 2.40
CA MET A 179 6.85 5.69 2.50
C MET A 179 6.98 7.15 2.92
N PRO A 180 6.29 8.09 2.25
CA PRO A 180 6.31 9.50 2.60
C PRO A 180 5.66 9.73 3.97
N ALA A 181 6.19 10.67 4.74
CA ALA A 181 5.75 10.98 6.10
C ALA A 181 4.25 11.30 6.20
N GLY A 182 3.67 11.90 5.15
CA GLY A 182 2.24 12.21 5.10
C GLY A 182 1.32 10.99 5.06
N ILE A 183 1.73 9.90 4.38
CA ILE A 183 1.00 8.64 4.31
C ILE A 183 1.13 7.91 5.66
N LYS A 184 2.35 7.87 6.22
CA LYS A 184 2.59 7.30 7.55
C LYS A 184 1.73 7.94 8.62
N LYS A 185 1.62 9.28 8.60
CA LYS A 185 0.82 10.03 9.58
C LYS A 185 -0.66 9.69 9.47
N SER A 186 -1.27 9.73 8.27
CA SER A 186 -2.69 9.34 8.14
C SER A 186 -2.91 7.88 8.49
N PHE A 187 -2.02 6.98 8.10
CA PHE A 187 -2.15 5.57 8.47
C PHE A 187 -2.10 5.40 9.99
N SER A 188 -1.17 6.07 10.68
CA SER A 188 -1.11 6.06 12.14
C SER A 188 -2.38 6.64 12.77
N SER A 189 -2.90 7.74 12.23
CA SER A 189 -4.17 8.33 12.66
C SER A 189 -5.35 7.35 12.52
N ILE A 190 -5.40 6.56 11.45
CA ILE A 190 -6.44 5.54 11.29
C ILE A 190 -6.29 4.42 12.32
N ILE A 191 -5.05 3.98 12.59
CA ILE A 191 -4.80 3.02 13.66
C ILE A 191 -5.24 3.58 15.01
N GLU A 192 -4.90 4.83 15.32
CA GLU A 192 -5.32 5.52 16.55
C GLU A 192 -6.85 5.56 16.69
N ILE A 193 -7.59 5.88 15.62
CA ILE A 193 -9.07 5.88 15.61
C ILE A 193 -9.60 4.47 15.91
N ILE A 194 -9.07 3.46 15.23
CA ILE A 194 -9.56 2.08 15.36
C ILE A 194 -9.23 1.52 16.75
N THR A 195 -8.04 1.80 17.30
CA THR A 195 -7.62 1.27 18.60
C THR A 195 -8.13 2.08 19.78
N TYR A 196 -8.73 3.25 19.57
CA TYR A 196 -9.17 4.15 20.64
C TYR A 196 -9.97 3.45 21.76
N PRO A 197 -10.99 2.60 21.48
CA PRO A 197 -11.77 1.96 22.54
C PRO A 197 -10.94 1.05 23.48
N VAL A 198 -9.79 0.58 23.02
CA VAL A 198 -8.90 -0.33 23.76
C VAL A 198 -7.51 0.25 23.95
N MET A 199 -7.34 1.57 23.79
CA MET A 199 -6.02 2.20 23.72
C MET A 199 -5.18 1.93 24.97
N ASP A 200 -5.81 1.96 26.14
CA ASP A 200 -5.19 1.69 27.45
C ASP A 200 -4.63 0.26 27.57
N LEU A 201 -5.15 -0.68 26.77
CA LEU A 201 -4.68 -2.09 26.75
C LEU A 201 -3.51 -2.31 25.78
N ILE A 202 -3.27 -1.38 24.85
CA ILE A 202 -2.32 -1.57 23.74
C ILE A 202 -1.30 -0.41 23.64
N GLU A 203 -1.23 0.41 24.68
CA GLU A 203 -0.42 1.64 24.75
C GLU A 203 1.08 1.42 24.48
N ASP A 204 1.62 0.25 24.81
CA ASP A 204 3.04 -0.10 24.60
C ASP A 204 3.37 -0.52 23.14
N LYS A 205 2.37 -0.93 22.35
CA LYS A 205 2.58 -1.42 20.98
C LYS A 205 2.23 -0.40 19.89
N TYR A 206 1.32 0.53 20.19
CA TYR A 206 0.88 1.58 19.26
C TYR A 206 1.27 2.96 19.77
N GLN A 207 1.31 3.96 18.87
CA GLN A 207 1.72 5.32 19.21
C GLN A 207 0.84 5.89 20.35
N LYS A 208 1.47 6.65 21.25
CA LYS A 208 0.80 7.37 22.36
C LYS A 208 -0.33 8.27 21.86
N ALA A 209 -1.34 8.41 22.72
CA ALA A 209 -2.49 9.30 22.57
C ALA A 209 -2.13 10.62 21.87
N GLY A 210 -2.63 10.81 20.66
CA GLY A 210 -2.49 12.03 19.87
C GLY A 210 -3.70 12.96 20.00
N VAL A 211 -3.82 13.87 19.02
CA VAL A 211 -4.92 14.85 18.96
C VAL A 211 -6.27 14.16 18.71
N ILE A 212 -6.27 13.01 18.02
CA ILE A 212 -7.49 12.29 17.66
C ILE A 212 -8.08 11.60 18.89
N SER A 213 -7.26 10.88 19.66
CA SER A 213 -7.70 10.28 20.91
C SER A 213 -8.15 11.33 21.93
N ALA A 214 -7.50 12.50 22.00
CA ALA A 214 -7.97 13.61 22.81
C ALA A 214 -9.37 14.09 22.36
N HIS A 215 -9.59 14.25 21.05
CA HIS A 215 -10.89 14.63 20.52
C HIS A 215 -11.98 13.57 20.78
N LEU A 216 -11.67 12.28 20.63
CA LEU A 216 -12.59 11.19 20.94
C LEU A 216 -12.92 11.12 22.44
N ALA A 217 -11.96 11.42 23.31
CA ALA A 217 -12.17 11.52 24.75
C ALA A 217 -13.10 12.69 25.12
N ASP A 218 -12.95 13.84 24.46
CA ASP A 218 -13.84 14.98 24.67
C ASP A 218 -15.24 14.74 24.09
N ALA A 219 -15.35 14.06 22.94
CA ALA A 219 -16.63 13.65 22.37
C ALA A 219 -17.37 12.69 23.30
N GLU A 220 -16.66 11.72 23.89
CA GLU A 220 -17.22 10.81 24.88
C GLU A 220 -17.72 11.54 26.13
N LYS A 221 -16.92 12.45 26.70
CA LYS A 221 -17.32 13.27 27.85
C LYS A 221 -18.54 14.14 27.56
N SER A 222 -18.71 14.54 26.30
CA SER A 222 -19.84 15.36 25.83
C SER A 222 -21.11 14.53 25.58
N GLY A 223 -21.08 13.21 25.78
CA GLY A 223 -22.22 12.32 25.56
C GLY A 223 -22.52 12.02 24.09
N LEU A 224 -21.57 12.30 23.17
CA LEU A 224 -21.73 11.95 21.76
C LEU A 224 -21.58 10.43 21.57
N ASN A 225 -22.23 9.90 20.53
CA ASN A 225 -22.12 8.49 20.20
C ASN A 225 -20.74 8.19 19.60
N LEU A 226 -19.88 7.56 20.41
CA LEU A 226 -18.50 7.24 20.04
C LEU A 226 -18.40 6.41 18.74
N ALA A 227 -19.34 5.50 18.48
CA ALA A 227 -19.33 4.70 17.25
C ALA A 227 -19.54 5.56 15.99
N VAL A 228 -20.41 6.58 16.09
CA VAL A 228 -20.68 7.52 14.99
C VAL A 228 -19.47 8.42 14.74
N GLU A 229 -18.84 8.92 15.79
CA GLU A 229 -17.65 9.76 15.67
C GLU A 229 -16.45 9.00 15.12
N ILE A 230 -16.22 7.76 15.58
CA ILE A 230 -15.19 6.87 15.03
C ILE A 230 -15.44 6.63 13.54
N GLU A 231 -16.69 6.33 13.13
CA GLU A 231 -17.00 6.12 11.71
C GLU A 231 -16.74 7.39 10.88
N SER A 232 -17.15 8.56 11.39
CA SER A 232 -16.96 9.86 10.74
C SER A 232 -15.48 10.18 10.53
N LEU A 233 -14.68 10.12 11.61
CA LEU A 233 -13.24 10.39 11.56
C LEU A 233 -12.51 9.39 10.69
N LEU A 234 -12.88 8.10 10.77
CA LEU A 234 -12.28 7.06 9.95
C LEU A 234 -12.54 7.33 8.46
N ARG A 235 -13.75 7.73 8.08
CA ARG A 235 -14.08 8.08 6.70
C ARG A 235 -13.24 9.25 6.20
N VAL A 236 -13.06 10.28 7.03
CA VAL A 236 -12.24 11.46 6.69
C VAL A 236 -10.77 11.06 6.52
N GLU A 237 -10.18 10.36 7.48
CA GLU A 237 -8.77 9.97 7.40
C GLU A 237 -8.52 8.94 6.30
N ALA A 238 -9.43 7.99 6.05
CA ALA A 238 -9.35 7.07 4.93
C ALA A 238 -9.38 7.82 3.58
N PHE A 239 -10.24 8.83 3.45
CA PHE A 239 -10.26 9.68 2.26
C PHE A 239 -8.96 10.48 2.09
N VAL A 240 -8.44 11.07 3.17
CA VAL A 240 -7.17 11.81 3.16
C VAL A 240 -6.00 10.89 2.81
N LEU A 241 -5.96 9.69 3.38
CA LEU A 241 -4.96 8.66 3.08
C LEU A 241 -5.01 8.29 1.60
N ASN A 242 -6.19 7.95 1.08
CA ASN A 242 -6.39 7.60 -0.32
C ASN A 242 -5.94 8.72 -1.27
N LYS A 243 -6.26 9.98 -0.95
CA LYS A 243 -5.83 11.15 -1.72
C LYS A 243 -4.31 11.35 -1.71
N LYS A 244 -3.65 11.12 -0.56
CA LYS A 244 -2.19 11.19 -0.44
C LYS A 244 -1.50 10.07 -1.23
N ILE A 245 -2.03 8.85 -1.15
CA ILE A 245 -1.56 7.71 -1.94
C ILE A 245 -1.69 8.01 -3.43
N GLU A 246 -2.84 8.51 -3.88
CA GLU A 246 -3.08 8.86 -5.28
C GLU A 246 -2.07 9.90 -5.78
N ARG A 247 -1.87 11.00 -5.03
CA ARG A 247 -0.89 12.04 -5.40
C ARG A 247 0.52 11.49 -5.49
N PHE A 248 0.92 10.67 -4.52
CA PHE A 248 2.25 10.06 -4.51
C PHE A 248 2.45 9.14 -5.72
N MET A 249 1.45 8.31 -6.04
CA MET A 249 1.47 7.44 -7.21
C MET A 249 1.56 8.22 -8.54
N ILE A 250 0.82 9.32 -8.67
CA ILE A 250 0.89 10.19 -9.84
C ILE A 250 2.28 10.83 -9.97
N ALA A 251 2.86 11.30 -8.87
CA ALA A 251 4.21 11.86 -8.87
C ALA A 251 5.25 10.80 -9.31
N MET A 252 5.16 9.58 -8.79
CA MET A 252 6.06 8.48 -9.19
C MET A 252 5.91 8.13 -10.68
N MET A 253 4.67 8.07 -11.19
CA MET A 253 4.43 7.88 -12.62
C MET A 253 5.05 8.99 -13.46
N SER A 254 4.89 10.25 -13.06
CA SER A 254 5.46 11.38 -13.79
C SER A 254 6.99 11.28 -13.88
N VAL A 255 7.66 10.88 -12.80
CA VAL A 255 9.12 10.66 -12.78
C VAL A 255 9.51 9.55 -13.76
N VAL A 256 8.79 8.43 -13.76
CA VAL A 256 9.03 7.33 -14.70
C VAL A 256 8.82 7.75 -16.15
N SER A 257 7.74 8.49 -16.43
CA SER A 257 7.46 8.98 -17.77
C SER A 257 8.59 9.86 -18.30
N VAL A 258 9.14 10.76 -17.46
CA VAL A 258 10.29 11.59 -17.83
C VAL A 258 11.53 10.74 -18.11
N ILE A 259 11.82 9.75 -17.26
CA ILE A 259 12.96 8.83 -17.46
C ILE A 259 12.82 8.05 -18.78
N ILE A 260 11.63 7.53 -19.08
CA ILE A 260 11.37 6.76 -20.31
C ILE A 260 11.48 7.66 -21.55
N VAL A 261 10.89 8.86 -21.52
CA VAL A 261 11.03 9.81 -22.63
C VAL A 261 12.50 10.17 -22.85
N GLY A 262 13.25 10.44 -21.78
CA GLY A 262 14.69 10.66 -21.85
C GLY A 262 15.44 9.48 -22.47
N SER A 263 15.09 8.25 -22.08
CA SER A 263 15.64 7.03 -22.67
C SER A 263 15.32 6.90 -24.15
N ILE A 264 14.10 7.24 -24.59
CA ILE A 264 13.69 7.18 -26.01
C ILE A 264 14.43 8.24 -26.81
N VAL A 265 14.57 9.47 -26.32
CA VAL A 265 15.33 10.52 -26.99
C VAL A 265 16.79 10.11 -27.17
N LEU A 266 17.40 9.60 -26.10
CA LEU A 266 18.78 9.16 -26.13
C LEU A 266 18.97 7.98 -27.09
N PHE A 267 18.01 7.05 -27.10
CA PHE A 267 17.94 5.97 -28.07
C PHE A 267 17.87 6.49 -29.51
N LEU A 268 16.95 7.41 -29.82
CA LEU A 268 16.80 7.97 -31.16
C LEU A 268 18.09 8.67 -31.60
N MET A 269 18.69 9.49 -30.74
CA MET A 269 19.99 10.11 -31.05
C MET A 269 21.06 9.08 -31.34
N SER A 270 21.15 8.00 -30.55
CA SER A 270 22.14 6.94 -30.78
C SER A 270 21.89 6.13 -32.05
N ALA A 271 20.63 5.81 -32.37
CA ALA A 271 20.26 4.97 -33.50
C ALA A 271 20.29 5.73 -34.83
N TYR A 272 20.05 7.04 -34.81
CA TYR A 272 20.06 7.88 -36.00
C TYR A 272 21.45 8.46 -36.31
N SER A 273 22.35 8.63 -35.33
CA SER A 273 23.71 9.13 -35.62
C SER A 273 24.46 8.30 -36.69
N PRO A 274 24.40 6.95 -36.68
CA PRO A 274 25.04 6.14 -37.70
C PRO A 274 24.34 6.24 -39.07
N LEU A 275 23.01 6.39 -39.09
CA LEU A 275 22.24 6.62 -40.32
C LEU A 275 22.59 7.95 -41.00
N PHE A 276 22.74 9.03 -40.23
CA PHE A 276 23.14 10.33 -40.79
C PHE A 276 24.57 10.32 -41.33
N ILE A 277 25.52 9.68 -40.64
CA ILE A 277 26.90 9.58 -41.13
C ILE A 277 27.01 8.72 -42.39
N MET A 278 26.26 7.61 -42.48
CA MET A 278 26.20 6.83 -43.72
C MET A 278 25.50 7.59 -44.86
N GLY A 279 24.48 8.40 -44.56
CA GLY A 279 23.75 9.20 -45.54
C GLY A 279 24.52 10.41 -46.05
N GLU A 280 25.42 10.99 -45.26
CA GLU A 280 26.33 12.08 -45.67
C GLU A 280 27.63 11.56 -46.31
N GLY A 281 27.99 10.28 -46.08
CA GLY A 281 29.17 9.62 -46.64
C GLY A 281 28.96 8.92 -48.00
N LEU A 282 27.76 9.00 -48.57
CA LEU A 282 27.38 8.58 -49.93
C LEU A 282 27.18 9.82 -50.82
#